data_AF-A0A942E677-F1
#
_entry.id   AF-A0A942E677-F1
#
_cell.length_a   1.000
_cell.length_b   1.000
_cell.length_c   1.000
_cell.angle_alpha   90.00
_cell.angle_beta   90.00
_cell.angle_gamma   90.00
#
_symmetry.space_group_name_H-M   'P 1'
#
loop_
_entity.id
_entity.type
_entity.pdbx_description
1 polymer ?
#
loop_
_entity_poly.entity_id
_entity_poly.type
_entity_poly.pdbx_seq_one_letter_code
_entity_poly.pdbx_strand_id
1 'polypeptide(L)'
;MLPLNKRARLILNTDAKNEADDQFTIVHALLTPTFDFHGIIAAHFGDHRSKTAMLDSRKEIDHILDLMDLSGSIPVANGAASALPDENTAVPSAGAQMIIDHAMADDDRPLYVAFLGPLTDMASALLMEPRIAERNVVCVWIGGGTWPVGGREFNLMNDIASANVVMRSKIEVRQIPSTVYRMMSVSYAELQERCEDKGAIGKYLVDQLIDWNLRVHQGPIEHRSLGDTPALSVILNPNGGVSDWRPAPEFNSHMNYVHTGQNRPIRVYDSIDIRYILEDFYAKLARFDRGVQELANFG
;
A
#
# COMPACT_ATOMS: atom_id res chain seq x y z
N MET A 1 10.47 23.46 -5.55
CA MET A 1 11.06 22.17 -5.12
C MET A 1 11.39 22.18 -3.64
N LEU A 2 10.89 21.18 -2.90
CA LEU A 2 11.20 20.99 -1.48
C LEU A 2 12.65 20.50 -1.28
N PRO A 3 13.32 20.85 -0.18
CA PRO A 3 14.63 20.29 0.17
C PRO A 3 14.59 18.76 0.28
N LEU A 4 15.69 18.06 -0.09
CA LEU A 4 15.75 16.59 -0.11
C LEU A 4 15.43 15.95 1.25
N ASN A 5 15.92 16.55 2.34
CA ASN A 5 15.67 16.12 3.71
C ASN A 5 14.22 16.35 4.19
N LYS A 6 13.38 16.99 3.37
CA LYS A 6 11.94 17.17 3.60
C LYS A 6 11.10 16.27 2.69
N ARG A 7 11.73 15.36 1.94
CA ARG A 7 11.05 14.38 1.09
C ARG A 7 11.15 12.99 1.69
N ALA A 8 10.05 12.24 1.64
CA ALA A 8 10.02 10.85 2.07
C ALA A 8 10.30 9.93 0.88
N ARG A 9 11.30 9.04 1.04
CA ARG A 9 11.61 8.01 0.05
C ARG A 9 10.52 6.95 0.10
N LEU A 10 9.88 6.65 -1.03
CA LEU A 10 8.72 5.77 -1.08
C LEU A 10 8.86 4.73 -2.19
N ILE A 11 8.63 3.46 -1.85
CA ILE A 11 8.25 2.39 -2.78
C ILE A 11 6.81 2.00 -2.44
N LEU A 12 5.96 1.87 -3.47
CA LEU A 12 4.59 1.42 -3.29
C LEU A 12 4.45 -0.02 -3.81
N ASN A 13 4.06 -0.95 -2.93
CA ASN A 13 3.74 -2.33 -3.28
C ASN A 13 2.22 -2.50 -3.22
N THR A 14 1.62 -2.88 -4.35
CA THR A 14 0.17 -2.83 -4.56
C THR A 14 -0.30 -4.01 -5.37
N ASP A 15 -1.40 -4.61 -4.91
CA ASP A 15 -2.12 -5.67 -5.59
C ASP A 15 -3.26 -5.09 -6.43
N ALA A 16 -2.95 -4.02 -7.19
CA ALA A 16 -3.85 -3.08 -7.85
C ALA A 16 -5.09 -3.63 -8.59
N LYS A 17 -5.09 -4.91 -9.00
CA LYS A 17 -6.24 -5.54 -9.67
C LYS A 17 -7.04 -6.50 -8.80
N ASN A 18 -6.76 -6.51 -7.50
CA ASN A 18 -7.49 -7.27 -6.51
C ASN A 18 -8.91 -6.71 -6.33
N GLU A 19 -9.00 -5.39 -6.09
CA GLU A 19 -10.25 -4.65 -5.96
C GLU A 19 -10.20 -3.29 -6.66
N ALA A 20 -10.58 -2.19 -6.00
CA ALA A 20 -10.90 -0.92 -6.64
C ALA A 20 -10.36 0.34 -5.95
N ASP A 21 -9.64 0.20 -4.82
CA ASP A 21 -9.11 1.33 -4.05
C ASP A 21 -7.60 1.55 -4.17
N ASP A 22 -6.81 0.53 -4.50
CA ASP A 22 -5.38 0.68 -4.82
C ASP A 22 -5.12 1.79 -5.84
N GLN A 23 -5.98 1.90 -6.86
CA GLN A 23 -5.83 2.88 -7.94
C GLN A 23 -5.84 4.31 -7.41
N PHE A 24 -6.71 4.61 -6.44
CA PHE A 24 -6.76 5.92 -5.80
C PHE A 24 -5.46 6.20 -5.05
N THR A 25 -4.91 5.19 -4.38
CA THR A 25 -3.66 5.28 -3.62
C THR A 25 -2.46 5.47 -4.55
N ILE A 26 -2.39 4.76 -5.68
CA ILE A 26 -1.37 4.96 -6.72
C ILE A 26 -1.39 6.41 -7.21
N VAL A 27 -2.56 6.90 -7.64
CA VAL A 27 -2.71 8.28 -8.13
C VAL A 27 -2.35 9.29 -7.04
N HIS A 28 -2.78 9.08 -5.79
CA HIS A 28 -2.44 9.96 -4.68
C HIS A 28 -0.94 10.04 -4.42
N ALA A 29 -0.23 8.91 -4.47
CA ALA A 29 1.21 8.87 -4.33
C ALA A 29 1.92 9.65 -5.46
N LEU A 30 1.51 9.42 -6.70
CA LEU A 30 2.07 10.09 -7.89
C LEU A 30 1.86 11.61 -7.87
N LEU A 31 0.74 12.08 -7.31
CA LEU A 31 0.43 13.51 -7.19
C LEU A 31 1.02 14.17 -5.94
N THR A 32 1.91 13.51 -5.21
CA THR A 32 2.43 14.01 -3.93
C THR A 32 3.90 14.45 -4.02
N PRO A 33 4.18 15.77 -4.13
CA PRO A 33 5.53 16.29 -4.40
C PRO A 33 6.52 16.16 -3.23
N THR A 34 6.03 15.85 -2.03
CA THR A 34 6.86 15.50 -0.86
C THR A 34 7.40 14.08 -0.94
N PHE A 35 6.97 13.26 -1.90
CA PHE A 35 7.55 11.94 -2.12
C PHE A 35 8.74 12.01 -3.10
N ASP A 36 9.76 11.25 -2.71
CA ASP A 36 10.86 10.80 -3.53
C ASP A 36 10.53 9.34 -3.89
N PHE A 37 9.78 9.18 -4.97
CA PHE A 37 9.03 7.99 -5.35
C PHE A 37 9.87 7.08 -6.25
N HIS A 38 10.41 6.03 -5.66
CA HIS A 38 11.42 5.16 -6.27
C HIS A 38 10.83 4.08 -7.18
N GLY A 39 9.53 3.79 -7.06
CA GLY A 39 8.86 2.85 -7.96
C GLY A 39 7.60 2.23 -7.39
N ILE A 40 6.96 1.43 -8.25
CA ILE A 40 5.78 0.64 -7.93
C ILE A 40 6.12 -0.85 -8.09
N ILE A 41 5.71 -1.67 -7.13
CA ILE A 41 5.80 -3.12 -7.20
C ILE A 41 4.39 -3.68 -7.41
N ALA A 42 4.20 -4.40 -8.52
CA ALA A 42 2.99 -5.16 -8.78
C ALA A 42 2.97 -6.43 -7.93
N ALA A 43 2.09 -6.51 -6.94
CA ALA A 43 1.98 -7.64 -6.02
C ALA A 43 0.90 -8.64 -6.46
N HIS A 44 1.03 -9.89 -5.99
CA HIS A 44 -0.03 -10.89 -6.09
C HIS A 44 -1.12 -10.67 -5.03
N PHE A 45 -2.32 -11.15 -5.30
CA PHE A 45 -3.45 -11.18 -4.36
C PHE A 45 -4.00 -12.61 -4.18
N GLY A 46 -3.07 -13.58 -4.19
CA GLY A 46 -3.37 -15.01 -4.16
C GLY A 46 -3.88 -15.53 -5.50
N ASP A 47 -4.42 -16.74 -5.52
CA ASP A 47 -4.83 -17.44 -6.74
C ASP A 47 -6.34 -17.70 -6.84
N HIS A 48 -7.10 -17.13 -5.89
CA HIS A 48 -8.55 -17.30 -5.75
C HIS A 48 -9.33 -16.53 -6.81
N ARG A 49 -8.93 -15.27 -7.09
CA ARG A 49 -9.59 -14.39 -8.06
C ARG A 49 -8.96 -14.50 -9.46
N SER A 50 -7.64 -14.67 -9.53
CA SER A 50 -6.90 -14.83 -10.78
C SER A 50 -5.68 -15.73 -10.61
N LYS A 51 -5.38 -16.55 -11.62
CA LYS A 51 -4.13 -17.35 -11.68
C LYS A 51 -2.91 -16.54 -12.11
N THR A 52 -3.13 -15.31 -12.57
CA THR A 52 -2.08 -14.38 -13.01
C THR A 52 -2.11 -13.09 -12.19
N ALA A 53 -2.55 -13.16 -10.93
CA ALA A 53 -2.83 -12.00 -10.07
C ALA A 53 -1.75 -10.90 -10.13
N MET A 54 -0.48 -11.26 -9.98
CA MET A 54 0.63 -10.29 -10.10
C MET A 54 0.68 -9.59 -11.48
N LEU A 55 0.50 -10.34 -12.57
CA LEU A 55 0.46 -9.76 -13.92
C LEU A 55 -0.79 -8.90 -14.15
N ASP A 56 -1.88 -9.19 -13.46
CA ASP A 56 -3.10 -8.37 -13.53
C ASP A 56 -2.90 -7.05 -12.79
N SER A 57 -2.28 -7.06 -11.60
CA SER A 57 -1.82 -5.85 -10.91
C SER A 57 -0.87 -5.04 -11.78
N ARG A 58 0.08 -5.72 -12.47
CA ARG A 58 1.02 -5.05 -13.39
C ARG A 58 0.31 -4.31 -14.51
N LYS A 59 -0.64 -4.97 -15.19
CA LYS A 59 -1.42 -4.35 -16.27
C LYS A 59 -2.22 -3.16 -15.78
N GLU A 60 -2.78 -3.26 -14.57
CA GLU A 60 -3.54 -2.16 -13.97
C GLU A 60 -2.66 -0.94 -13.67
N ILE A 61 -1.48 -1.16 -13.08
CA ILE A 61 -0.51 -0.09 -12.83
C ILE A 61 -0.10 0.58 -14.15
N ASP A 62 0.27 -0.22 -15.16
CA ASP A 62 0.67 0.31 -16.47
C ASP A 62 -0.49 1.13 -17.10
N HIS A 63 -1.74 0.70 -16.93
CA HIS A 63 -2.91 1.43 -17.43
C HIS A 63 -3.12 2.78 -16.71
N ILE A 64 -2.96 2.83 -15.39
CA ILE A 64 -3.05 4.08 -14.62
C ILE A 64 -1.96 5.06 -15.06
N LEU A 65 -0.72 4.57 -15.23
CA LEU A 65 0.38 5.41 -15.71
C LEU A 65 0.12 5.94 -17.12
N ASP A 66 -0.46 5.12 -18.00
CA ASP A 66 -0.87 5.56 -19.34
C ASP A 66 -1.94 6.66 -19.30
N LEU A 67 -2.98 6.50 -18.48
CA LEU A 67 -4.03 7.51 -18.29
C LEU A 67 -3.53 8.85 -17.71
N MET A 68 -2.37 8.83 -17.06
CA MET A 68 -1.72 10.01 -16.49
C MET A 68 -0.58 10.55 -17.35
N ASP A 69 -0.32 9.98 -18.53
CA ASP A 69 0.82 10.29 -19.40
C ASP A 69 2.20 10.10 -18.72
N LEU A 70 2.30 9.10 -17.83
CA LEU A 70 3.51 8.76 -17.04
C LEU A 70 4.14 7.42 -17.44
N SER A 71 3.68 6.79 -18.52
CA SER A 71 4.25 5.56 -19.07
C SER A 71 5.77 5.66 -19.23
N GLY A 72 6.50 4.75 -18.58
CA GLY A 72 7.97 4.69 -18.62
C GLY A 72 8.71 5.78 -17.83
N SER A 73 8.00 6.68 -17.15
CA SER A 73 8.61 7.74 -16.32
C SER A 73 9.04 7.24 -14.94
N ILE A 74 8.54 6.07 -14.52
CA ILE A 74 8.72 5.51 -13.18
C ILE A 74 9.01 4.01 -13.30
N PRO A 75 9.95 3.46 -12.51
CA PRO A 75 10.15 2.02 -12.43
C PRO A 75 8.90 1.28 -11.95
N VAL A 76 8.46 0.28 -12.71
CA VAL A 76 7.43 -0.68 -12.30
C VAL A 76 8.02 -2.08 -12.30
N ALA A 77 8.20 -2.65 -11.11
CA ALA A 77 8.76 -3.97 -10.92
C ALA A 77 7.67 -5.02 -10.71
N ASN A 78 7.85 -6.20 -11.29
CA ASN A 78 7.01 -7.35 -10.99
C ASN A 78 7.41 -7.93 -9.63
N GLY A 79 6.47 -7.98 -8.70
CA GLY A 79 6.64 -8.64 -7.41
C GLY A 79 6.59 -10.17 -7.52
N ALA A 80 6.58 -10.83 -6.37
CA ALA A 80 6.47 -12.27 -6.28
C ALA A 80 5.17 -12.77 -6.95
N ALA A 81 5.26 -13.85 -7.71
CA ALA A 81 4.10 -14.41 -8.41
C ALA A 81 3.15 -15.19 -7.49
N SER A 82 3.62 -15.59 -6.32
CA SER A 82 2.88 -16.36 -5.32
C SER A 82 3.38 -16.05 -3.91
N ALA A 83 2.60 -16.46 -2.91
CA ALA A 83 3.00 -16.45 -1.51
C ALA A 83 4.31 -17.21 -1.26
N LEU A 84 4.96 -16.91 -0.14
CA LEU A 84 6.08 -17.71 0.34
C LEU A 84 5.66 -19.18 0.56
N PRO A 85 6.51 -20.16 0.23
CA PRO A 85 6.23 -21.56 0.51
C PRO A 85 6.33 -21.86 2.02
N ASP A 86 7.21 -21.16 2.72
CA ASP A 86 7.39 -21.23 4.17
C ASP A 86 8.09 -19.94 4.68
N GLU A 87 8.26 -19.83 5.99
CA GLU A 87 8.81 -18.63 6.64
C GLU A 87 10.35 -18.48 6.51
N ASN A 88 11.03 -19.38 5.79
CA ASN A 88 12.49 -19.39 5.64
C ASN A 88 12.96 -19.32 4.17
N THR A 89 12.05 -19.48 3.22
CA THR A 89 12.37 -19.57 1.80
C THR A 89 11.79 -18.36 1.07
N ALA A 90 12.66 -17.51 0.53
CA ALA A 90 12.24 -16.35 -0.26
C ALA A 90 11.59 -16.76 -1.59
N VAL A 91 10.77 -15.87 -2.15
CA VAL A 91 10.33 -15.91 -3.55
C VAL A 91 10.99 -14.74 -4.27
N PRO A 92 12.16 -14.93 -4.91
CA PRO A 92 12.86 -13.85 -5.60
C PRO A 92 12.01 -13.20 -6.68
N SER A 93 12.00 -11.87 -6.69
CA SER A 93 11.26 -11.06 -7.66
C SER A 93 12.00 -9.77 -7.96
N ALA A 94 11.64 -9.10 -9.06
CA ALA A 94 12.17 -7.77 -9.34
C ALA A 94 11.72 -6.76 -8.27
N GLY A 95 10.53 -6.95 -7.69
CA GLY A 95 10.02 -6.14 -6.59
C GLY A 95 10.85 -6.28 -5.30
N ALA A 96 11.16 -7.51 -4.90
CA ALA A 96 12.03 -7.77 -3.76
C ALA A 96 13.44 -7.18 -3.98
N GLN A 97 13.98 -7.30 -5.21
CA GLN A 97 15.26 -6.69 -5.55
C GLN A 97 15.23 -5.16 -5.48
N MET A 98 14.16 -4.52 -5.96
CA MET A 98 13.97 -3.06 -5.83
C MET A 98 14.00 -2.62 -4.35
N ILE A 99 13.34 -3.36 -3.46
CA ILE A 99 13.39 -3.09 -2.01
C ILE A 99 14.83 -3.17 -1.51
N ILE A 100 15.57 -4.23 -1.88
CA ILE A 100 16.97 -4.43 -1.49
C ILE A 100 17.84 -3.26 -1.96
N ASP A 101 17.77 -2.91 -3.23
CA ASP A 101 18.62 -1.88 -3.85
C ASP A 101 18.43 -0.52 -3.17
N HIS A 102 17.18 -0.11 -2.94
CA HIS A 102 16.89 1.16 -2.29
C HIS A 102 17.13 1.13 -0.77
N ALA A 103 16.89 0.00 -0.09
CA ALA A 103 17.18 -0.12 1.34
C ALA A 103 18.70 -0.08 1.61
N MET A 104 19.50 -0.62 0.68
CA MET A 104 20.95 -0.69 0.82
C MET A 104 21.68 0.56 0.30
N ALA A 105 21.00 1.45 -0.43
CA ALA A 105 21.56 2.72 -0.90
C ALA A 105 22.12 3.59 0.24
N ASP A 106 23.16 4.38 -0.04
CA ASP A 106 23.78 5.30 0.91
C ASP A 106 22.93 6.57 1.08
N ASP A 107 21.85 6.45 1.86
CA ASP A 107 20.93 7.54 2.19
C ASP A 107 20.40 7.34 3.62
N ASP A 108 20.62 8.33 4.49
CA ASP A 108 20.23 8.30 5.90
C ASP A 108 18.72 8.47 6.11
N ARG A 109 18.00 8.99 5.11
CA ARG A 109 16.54 9.17 5.19
C ARG A 109 15.85 7.81 5.22
N PRO A 110 14.75 7.67 6.00
CA PRO A 110 13.99 6.43 6.01
C PRO A 110 13.46 6.11 4.61
N LEU A 111 13.64 4.86 4.19
CA LEU A 111 12.91 4.28 3.07
C LEU A 111 11.56 3.75 3.58
N TYR A 112 10.48 4.36 3.13
CA TYR A 112 9.15 3.83 3.33
C TYR A 112 8.82 2.84 2.22
N VAL A 113 8.37 1.66 2.60
CA VAL A 113 7.78 0.69 1.67
C VAL A 113 6.34 0.47 2.12
N ALA A 114 5.40 1.00 1.35
CA ALA A 114 3.97 0.92 1.63
C ALA A 114 3.38 -0.30 0.93
N PHE A 115 2.82 -1.22 1.70
CA PHE A 115 2.18 -2.45 1.24
C PHE A 115 0.66 -2.32 1.36
N LEU A 116 0.00 -2.33 0.20
CA LEU A 116 -1.45 -2.35 0.06
C LEU A 116 -2.00 -3.78 -0.02
N GLY A 117 -1.12 -4.76 -0.24
CA GLY A 117 -1.43 -6.19 -0.34
C GLY A 117 -0.63 -7.07 0.66
N PRO A 118 -0.32 -8.34 0.29
CA PRO A 118 0.48 -9.23 1.12
C PRO A 118 1.95 -8.76 1.23
N LEU A 119 2.64 -9.18 2.30
CA LEU A 119 4.00 -8.76 2.63
C LEU A 119 5.11 -9.56 1.92
N THR A 120 4.76 -10.33 0.89
CA THR A 120 5.62 -11.33 0.23
C THR A 120 6.92 -10.74 -0.29
N ASP A 121 6.88 -9.57 -0.93
CA ASP A 121 8.09 -8.92 -1.45
C ASP A 121 8.98 -8.36 -0.33
N MET A 122 8.41 -7.84 0.77
CA MET A 122 9.20 -7.43 1.95
C MET A 122 9.89 -8.63 2.60
N ALA A 123 9.13 -9.71 2.82
CA ALA A 123 9.65 -10.91 3.44
C ALA A 123 10.72 -11.57 2.56
N SER A 124 10.50 -11.64 1.25
CA SER A 124 11.50 -12.12 0.29
C SER A 124 12.75 -11.25 0.31
N ALA A 125 12.62 -9.92 0.34
CA ALA A 125 13.75 -9.02 0.45
C ALA A 125 14.55 -9.26 1.74
N LEU A 126 13.90 -9.40 2.90
CA LEU A 126 14.54 -9.69 4.19
C LEU A 126 15.26 -11.05 4.20
N LEU A 127 14.66 -12.07 3.57
CA LEU A 127 15.25 -13.42 3.49
C LEU A 127 16.43 -13.46 2.52
N MET A 128 16.39 -12.69 1.44
CA MET A 128 17.47 -12.58 0.45
C MET A 128 18.62 -11.71 0.94
N GLU A 129 18.32 -10.62 1.65
CA GLU A 129 19.30 -9.66 2.17
C GLU A 129 18.97 -9.26 3.63
N PRO A 130 19.40 -10.06 4.62
CA PRO A 130 19.11 -9.79 6.03
C PRO A 130 19.66 -8.46 6.56
N ARG A 131 20.68 -7.87 5.90
CA ARG A 131 21.25 -6.57 6.30
C ARG A 131 20.25 -5.42 6.19
N ILE A 132 19.15 -5.58 5.44
CA ILE A 132 18.03 -4.60 5.43
C ILE A 132 17.54 -4.33 6.85
N ALA A 133 17.56 -5.34 7.73
CA ALA A 133 17.11 -5.20 9.12
C ALA A 133 17.97 -4.24 9.97
N GLU A 134 19.15 -3.86 9.47
CA GLU A 134 20.06 -2.89 10.09
C GLU A 134 19.96 -1.49 9.45
N ARG A 135 19.13 -1.34 8.41
CA ARG A 135 18.93 -0.09 7.68
C ARG A 135 17.68 0.65 8.15
N ASN A 136 17.58 1.92 7.78
CA ASN A 136 16.45 2.78 8.11
C ASN A 136 15.26 2.50 7.16
N VAL A 137 14.61 1.34 7.32
CA VAL A 137 13.46 0.91 6.53
C VAL A 137 12.20 0.89 7.40
N VAL A 138 11.13 1.49 6.87
CA VAL A 138 9.81 1.52 7.48
C VAL A 138 8.82 0.79 6.58
N CYS A 139 8.35 -0.37 7.00
CA CYS A 139 7.26 -1.08 6.34
C CYS A 139 5.92 -0.51 6.84
N VAL A 140 5.14 0.08 5.95
CA VAL A 140 3.75 0.50 6.23
C VAL A 140 2.82 -0.53 5.63
N TRP A 141 1.96 -1.14 6.43
CA TRP A 141 1.13 -2.25 5.98
C TRP A 141 -0.35 -2.04 6.26
N ILE A 142 -1.14 -2.09 5.19
CA ILE A 142 -2.59 -2.22 5.22
C ILE A 142 -2.91 -3.70 5.38
N GLY A 143 -3.19 -4.12 6.62
CA GLY A 143 -3.43 -5.53 6.87
C GLY A 143 -3.48 -5.90 8.35
N GLY A 144 -4.03 -7.08 8.61
CA GLY A 144 -4.33 -7.57 9.95
C GLY A 144 -5.74 -7.26 10.44
N GLY A 145 -6.28 -8.22 11.20
CA GLY A 145 -7.64 -8.21 11.72
C GLY A 145 -7.86 -7.22 12.88
N THR A 146 -8.90 -7.47 13.68
CA THR A 146 -9.24 -6.60 14.83
C THR A 146 -8.25 -6.82 15.97
N TRP A 147 -7.48 -5.81 16.35
CA TRP A 147 -6.60 -5.90 17.52
C TRP A 147 -7.40 -6.05 18.83
N PRO A 148 -6.99 -6.88 19.81
CA PRO A 148 -5.82 -7.76 19.82
C PRO A 148 -6.12 -9.19 19.33
N VAL A 149 -7.31 -9.48 18.83
CA VAL A 149 -7.74 -10.87 18.54
C VAL A 149 -7.26 -11.36 17.17
N GLY A 150 -7.42 -10.52 16.15
CA GLY A 150 -7.17 -10.84 14.75
C GLY A 150 -8.46 -11.24 14.05
N GLY A 151 -8.35 -12.18 13.11
CA GLY A 151 -9.47 -12.68 12.32
C GLY A 151 -9.24 -12.52 10.82
N ARG A 152 -10.25 -12.91 10.03
CA ARG A 152 -10.15 -12.92 8.57
C ARG A 152 -9.86 -11.53 8.02
N GLU A 153 -8.74 -11.42 7.32
CA GLU A 153 -8.28 -10.20 6.66
C GLU A 153 -7.62 -10.60 5.33
N PHE A 154 -7.89 -9.88 4.24
CA PHE A 154 -7.62 -10.36 2.89
C PHE A 154 -6.12 -10.39 2.58
N ASN A 155 -5.39 -9.34 2.94
CA ASN A 155 -3.96 -9.22 2.65
C ASN A 155 -3.15 -10.24 3.44
N LEU A 156 -3.46 -10.40 4.72
CA LEU A 156 -2.86 -11.44 5.57
C LEU A 156 -3.19 -12.86 5.09
N MET A 157 -4.42 -13.12 4.65
CA MET A 157 -4.83 -14.45 4.15
C MET A 157 -3.99 -14.89 2.94
N ASN A 158 -3.58 -13.95 2.10
CA ASN A 158 -2.82 -14.24 0.89
C ASN A 158 -1.38 -14.68 1.17
N ASP A 159 -0.80 -14.30 2.32
CA ASP A 159 0.50 -14.80 2.75
C ASP A 159 0.74 -14.57 4.26
N ILE A 160 0.34 -15.56 5.08
CA ILE A 160 0.59 -15.54 6.53
C ILE A 160 2.09 -15.68 6.85
N ALA A 161 2.82 -16.47 6.04
CA ALA A 161 4.24 -16.72 6.27
C ALA A 161 5.06 -15.44 6.10
N SER A 162 4.79 -14.65 5.05
CA SER A 162 5.47 -13.36 4.86
C SER A 162 5.17 -12.37 5.98
N ALA A 163 3.92 -12.33 6.47
CA ALA A 163 3.56 -11.51 7.62
C ALA A 163 4.36 -11.90 8.87
N ASN A 164 4.51 -13.19 9.15
CA ASN A 164 5.31 -13.68 10.28
C ASN A 164 6.80 -13.36 10.14
N VAL A 165 7.37 -13.50 8.94
CA VAL A 165 8.76 -13.08 8.65
C VAL A 165 8.96 -11.61 8.95
N VAL A 166 8.07 -10.75 8.46
CA VAL A 166 8.17 -9.29 8.67
C VAL A 166 7.97 -8.92 10.15
N MET A 167 7.01 -9.54 10.85
CA MET A 167 6.77 -9.25 12.27
C MET A 167 7.94 -9.68 13.17
N ARG A 168 8.66 -10.76 12.83
CA ARG A 168 9.86 -11.19 13.55
C ARG A 168 11.12 -10.38 13.20
N SER A 169 11.10 -9.63 12.10
CA SER A 169 12.23 -8.81 11.67
C SER A 169 12.46 -7.57 12.55
N LYS A 170 13.61 -6.91 12.36
CA LYS A 170 14.02 -5.72 13.12
C LYS A 170 13.69 -4.37 12.46
N ILE A 171 13.23 -4.34 11.21
CA ILE A 171 12.83 -3.08 10.52
C ILE A 171 11.69 -2.39 11.28
N GLU A 172 11.36 -1.12 11.04
CA GLU A 172 10.11 -0.56 11.61
C GLU A 172 8.88 -1.11 10.87
N VAL A 173 7.77 -1.35 11.58
CA VAL A 173 6.47 -1.73 10.97
C VAL A 173 5.40 -0.82 11.53
N ARG A 174 4.61 -0.25 10.64
CA ARG A 174 3.41 0.54 10.90
C ARG A 174 2.22 -0.21 10.35
N GLN A 175 1.47 -0.85 11.24
CA GLN A 175 0.29 -1.62 10.88
C GLN A 175 -0.96 -0.76 10.96
N ILE A 176 -1.73 -0.76 9.88
CA ILE A 176 -3.06 -0.15 9.80
C ILE A 176 -4.05 -1.32 9.67
N PRO A 177 -4.70 -1.74 10.77
CA PRO A 177 -5.56 -2.92 10.75
C PRO A 177 -6.92 -2.62 10.10
N SER A 178 -7.66 -3.68 9.82
CA SER A 178 -9.01 -3.62 9.21
C SER A 178 -10.01 -2.74 9.95
N THR A 179 -9.88 -2.58 11.26
CA THR A 179 -10.74 -1.65 12.02
C THR A 179 -10.50 -0.19 11.67
N VAL A 180 -9.32 0.15 11.16
CA VAL A 180 -8.91 1.52 10.80
C VAL A 180 -9.08 1.76 9.31
N TYR A 181 -8.52 0.91 8.46
CA TYR A 181 -8.58 1.17 7.01
C TYR A 181 -10.03 1.15 6.49
N ARG A 182 -10.93 0.35 7.08
CA ARG A 182 -12.35 0.32 6.70
C ARG A 182 -13.12 1.59 7.07
N MET A 183 -12.52 2.49 7.84
CA MET A 183 -13.13 3.78 8.15
C MET A 183 -13.06 4.77 6.97
N MET A 184 -12.27 4.45 5.93
CA MET A 184 -12.09 5.27 4.72
C MET A 184 -13.29 5.20 3.76
N SER A 185 -14.51 5.28 4.28
CA SER A 185 -15.71 5.23 3.45
C SER A 185 -15.88 6.53 2.64
N VAL A 186 -16.14 6.38 1.35
CA VAL A 186 -16.50 7.45 0.41
C VAL A 186 -17.79 7.11 -0.32
N SER A 187 -18.66 8.09 -0.54
CA SER A 187 -19.91 7.89 -1.27
C SER A 187 -19.72 8.05 -2.79
N TYR A 188 -20.61 7.44 -3.58
CA TYR A 188 -20.65 7.68 -5.02
C TYR A 188 -20.86 9.15 -5.35
N ALA A 189 -21.78 9.83 -4.65
CA ALA A 189 -22.02 11.26 -4.84
C ALA A 189 -20.75 12.10 -4.63
N GLU A 190 -19.96 11.78 -3.60
CA GLU A 190 -18.69 12.47 -3.36
C GLU A 190 -17.67 12.21 -4.49
N LEU A 191 -17.57 10.97 -4.97
CA LEU A 191 -16.68 10.62 -6.08
C LEU A 191 -17.10 11.27 -7.40
N GLN A 192 -18.39 11.28 -7.72
CA GLN A 192 -18.93 11.87 -8.94
C GLN A 192 -18.68 13.39 -8.98
N GLU A 193 -18.92 14.09 -7.86
CA GLU A 193 -18.73 15.54 -7.79
C GLU A 193 -17.24 15.95 -7.75
N ARG A 194 -16.37 15.10 -7.21
CA ARG A 194 -14.98 15.49 -6.87
C ARG A 194 -13.91 14.82 -7.71
N CYS A 195 -14.20 13.70 -8.36
CA CYS A 195 -13.24 12.91 -9.12
C CYS A 195 -13.64 12.69 -10.58
N GLU A 196 -14.90 12.35 -10.86
CA GLU A 196 -15.30 11.78 -12.17
C GLU A 196 -15.00 12.71 -13.35
N ASP A 197 -15.19 14.02 -13.18
CA ASP A 197 -14.95 15.04 -14.20
C ASP A 197 -13.49 15.53 -14.27
N LYS A 198 -12.57 14.97 -13.47
CA LYS A 198 -11.16 15.38 -13.40
C LYS A 198 -10.27 14.61 -14.40
N GLY A 199 -10.64 14.73 -15.68
CA GLY A 199 -9.93 14.11 -16.79
C GLY A 199 -10.12 12.60 -16.90
N ALA A 200 -9.37 11.96 -17.80
CA ALA A 200 -9.50 10.54 -18.09
C ALA A 200 -9.21 9.66 -16.85
N ILE A 201 -8.19 10.02 -16.07
CA ILE A 201 -7.85 9.32 -14.82
C ILE A 201 -8.96 9.45 -13.78
N GLY A 202 -9.53 10.65 -13.59
CA GLY A 202 -10.63 10.88 -12.65
C GLY A 202 -11.86 10.07 -13.00
N LYS A 203 -12.25 10.06 -14.29
CA LYS A 203 -13.34 9.24 -14.79
C LYS A 203 -13.09 7.75 -14.56
N TYR A 204 -11.90 7.27 -14.93
CA TYR A 204 -11.55 5.86 -14.78
C TYR A 204 -11.66 5.38 -13.34
N LEU A 205 -11.11 6.16 -12.38
CA LEU A 205 -11.15 5.82 -10.96
C LEU A 205 -12.57 5.60 -10.43
N VAL A 206 -13.52 6.44 -10.86
CA VAL A 206 -14.93 6.36 -10.44
C VAL A 206 -15.65 5.21 -11.15
N ASP A 207 -15.55 5.13 -12.48
CA ASP A 207 -16.22 4.11 -13.28
C ASP A 207 -15.84 2.70 -12.83
N GLN A 208 -14.54 2.41 -12.70
CA GLN A 208 -14.05 1.08 -12.33
C GLN A 208 -14.50 0.66 -10.93
N LEU A 209 -14.62 1.62 -10.00
CA LEU A 209 -15.04 1.36 -8.62
C LEU A 209 -16.53 1.04 -8.57
N ILE A 210 -17.35 1.80 -9.29
CA ILE A 210 -18.80 1.53 -9.40
C ILE A 210 -19.01 0.17 -10.09
N ASP A 211 -18.31 -0.10 -11.19
CA ASP A 211 -18.38 -1.38 -11.92
C ASP A 211 -17.94 -2.57 -11.05
N TRP A 212 -16.92 -2.40 -10.22
CA TRP A 212 -16.53 -3.41 -9.23
C TRP A 212 -17.65 -3.65 -8.22
N ASN A 213 -18.19 -2.58 -7.62
CA ASN A 213 -19.25 -2.69 -6.64
C ASN A 213 -20.51 -3.37 -7.21
N LEU A 214 -20.92 -3.02 -8.42
CA LEU A 214 -22.06 -3.63 -9.12
C LEU A 214 -21.88 -5.14 -9.37
N ARG A 215 -20.63 -5.60 -9.54
CA ARG A 215 -20.34 -7.03 -9.74
C ARG A 215 -20.31 -7.82 -8.43
N VAL A 216 -19.82 -7.23 -7.33
CA VAL A 216 -19.54 -7.97 -6.09
C VAL A 216 -20.62 -7.82 -5.01
N HIS A 217 -21.50 -6.81 -5.11
CA HIS A 217 -22.58 -6.58 -4.16
C HIS A 217 -23.95 -6.85 -4.80
N GLN A 218 -24.83 -7.57 -4.08
CA GLN A 218 -26.18 -7.93 -4.56
C GLN A 218 -27.28 -6.96 -4.11
N GLY A 219 -27.00 -6.06 -3.17
CA GLY A 219 -27.97 -5.14 -2.58
C GLY A 219 -27.64 -3.67 -2.83
N PRO A 220 -28.46 -2.73 -2.30
CA PRO A 220 -28.20 -1.30 -2.41
C PRO A 220 -26.81 -0.96 -1.84
N ILE A 221 -26.03 -0.22 -2.62
CA ILE A 221 -24.71 0.28 -2.25
C ILE A 221 -24.51 1.66 -2.84
N GLU A 222 -24.07 2.60 -2.01
CA GLU A 222 -23.85 4.01 -2.35
C GLU A 222 -22.44 4.47 -1.94
N HIS A 223 -21.56 3.53 -1.59
CA HIS A 223 -20.24 3.83 -1.04
C HIS A 223 -19.20 2.72 -1.30
N ARG A 224 -17.94 3.05 -1.08
CA ARG A 224 -16.81 2.09 -0.99
C ARG A 224 -15.85 2.56 0.10
N SER A 225 -15.12 1.64 0.71
CA SER A 225 -13.94 1.99 1.50
C SER A 225 -12.73 2.14 0.60
N LEU A 226 -12.02 3.27 0.66
CA LEU A 226 -10.69 3.46 0.06
C LEU A 226 -9.63 3.09 1.10
N GLY A 227 -9.57 1.81 1.44
CA GLY A 227 -8.83 1.28 2.58
C GLY A 227 -7.31 1.41 2.46
N ASP A 228 -6.78 1.53 1.25
CA ASP A 228 -5.34 1.53 1.03
C ASP A 228 -4.65 2.88 1.25
N THR A 229 -5.35 3.97 1.00
CA THR A 229 -4.81 5.34 1.03
C THR A 229 -4.23 5.77 2.40
N PRO A 230 -4.71 5.28 3.56
CA PRO A 230 -4.08 5.48 4.86
C PRO A 230 -2.57 5.15 4.88
N ALA A 231 -2.09 4.23 4.03
CA ALA A 231 -0.67 3.90 3.94
C ALA A 231 0.20 5.13 3.63
N LEU A 232 -0.32 6.05 2.80
CA LEU A 232 0.35 7.31 2.49
C LEU A 232 0.16 8.33 3.60
N SER A 233 -1.03 8.39 4.20
CA SER A 233 -1.38 9.37 5.23
C SER A 233 -0.45 9.31 6.43
N VAL A 234 -0.11 8.11 6.89
CA VAL A 234 0.76 7.94 8.07
C VAL A 234 2.21 8.36 7.80
N ILE A 235 2.56 8.58 6.53
CA ILE A 235 3.85 9.14 6.10
C ILE A 235 3.74 10.67 5.99
N LEU A 236 2.66 11.17 5.36
CA LEU A 236 2.45 12.60 5.08
C LEU A 236 2.03 13.42 6.30
N ASN A 237 1.18 12.84 7.14
CA ASN A 237 0.70 13.41 8.39
C ASN A 237 0.84 12.38 9.52
N PRO A 238 2.07 12.19 10.06
CA PRO A 238 2.32 11.19 11.10
C PRO A 238 1.52 11.38 12.40
N ASN A 239 1.00 12.60 12.62
CA ASN A 239 0.15 12.94 13.76
C ASN A 239 -1.35 12.95 13.43
N GLY A 240 -1.71 12.60 12.19
CA GLY A 240 -3.09 12.58 11.69
C GLY A 240 -3.86 11.34 12.11
N GLY A 241 -3.60 10.80 13.30
CA GLY A 241 -4.21 9.56 13.77
C GLY A 241 -3.71 9.18 15.16
N VAL A 242 -4.39 8.23 15.79
CA VAL A 242 -3.97 7.65 17.06
C VAL A 242 -3.28 6.32 16.79
N SER A 243 -2.13 6.11 17.40
CA SER A 243 -1.35 4.88 17.30
C SER A 243 -0.55 4.63 18.55
N ASP A 244 -0.32 3.37 18.88
CA ASP A 244 0.57 2.97 19.97
C ASP A 244 1.63 1.98 19.51
N TRP A 245 2.75 1.95 20.24
CA TRP A 245 3.75 0.89 20.10
C TRP A 245 3.29 -0.35 20.86
N ARG A 246 3.18 -1.47 20.17
CA ARG A 246 2.71 -2.77 20.70
C ARG A 246 3.73 -3.85 20.36
N PRO A 247 4.01 -4.84 21.23
CA PRO A 247 4.88 -5.96 20.87
C PRO A 247 4.42 -6.60 19.54
N ALA A 248 5.34 -6.86 18.61
CA ALA A 248 4.92 -7.45 17.33
C ALA A 248 4.29 -8.83 17.58
N PRO A 249 3.07 -9.06 17.10
CA PRO A 249 2.45 -10.38 17.15
C PRO A 249 3.02 -11.25 16.03
N GLU A 250 2.79 -12.56 16.13
CA GLU A 250 2.77 -13.44 14.96
C GLU A 250 1.31 -13.75 14.59
N PHE A 251 1.08 -14.51 13.53
CA PHE A 251 -0.23 -14.91 13.06
C PHE A 251 -0.29 -16.42 12.94
N ASN A 252 -1.36 -17.03 13.46
CA ASN A 252 -1.62 -18.44 13.23
C ASN A 252 -2.39 -18.67 11.92
N SER A 253 -2.63 -19.92 11.56
CA SER A 253 -3.38 -20.32 10.35
C SER A 253 -4.83 -19.83 10.29
N HIS A 254 -5.39 -19.34 11.41
CA HIS A 254 -6.72 -18.74 11.48
C HIS A 254 -6.67 -17.21 11.43
N MET A 255 -5.49 -16.62 11.13
CA MET A 255 -5.25 -15.17 11.07
C MET A 255 -5.47 -14.44 12.41
N ASN A 256 -5.43 -15.17 13.52
CA ASN A 256 -5.46 -14.58 14.85
C ASN A 256 -4.05 -14.13 15.25
N TYR A 257 -3.98 -13.01 15.95
CA TYR A 257 -2.74 -12.52 16.53
C TYR A 257 -2.25 -13.48 17.62
N VAL A 258 -0.96 -13.82 17.58
CA VAL A 258 -0.24 -14.61 18.57
C VAL A 258 0.72 -13.68 19.29
N HIS A 259 0.36 -13.29 20.51
CA HIS A 259 1.13 -12.36 21.33
C HIS A 259 2.23 -13.07 22.10
N THR A 260 3.37 -13.30 21.45
CA THR A 260 4.51 -14.01 22.04
C THR A 260 5.27 -13.16 23.07
N GLY A 261 5.20 -11.83 22.93
CA GLY A 261 5.99 -10.88 23.73
C GLY A 261 7.50 -10.93 23.47
N GLN A 262 7.94 -11.67 22.45
CA GLN A 262 9.37 -11.87 22.13
C GLN A 262 9.89 -10.95 21.04
N ASN A 263 9.00 -10.46 20.18
CA ASN A 263 9.36 -9.64 19.04
C ASN A 263 9.41 -8.15 19.42
N ARG A 264 10.23 -7.40 18.69
CA ARG A 264 10.33 -5.94 18.82
C ARG A 264 8.96 -5.26 18.62
N PRO A 265 8.71 -4.07 19.18
CA PRO A 265 7.42 -3.42 19.01
C PRO A 265 7.18 -2.89 17.59
N ILE A 266 5.92 -2.92 17.17
CA ILE A 266 5.38 -2.28 15.96
C ILE A 266 4.47 -1.13 16.35
N ARG A 267 4.27 -0.18 15.45
CA ARG A 267 3.26 0.86 15.63
C ARG A 267 1.94 0.35 15.05
N VAL A 268 0.90 0.27 15.86
CA VAL A 268 -0.44 -0.13 15.42
C VAL A 268 -1.37 1.08 15.51
N TYR A 269 -2.03 1.40 14.42
CA TYR A 269 -2.98 2.52 14.36
C TYR A 269 -4.35 2.08 14.87
N ASP A 270 -5.01 2.99 15.59
CA ASP A 270 -6.39 2.86 16.06
C ASP A 270 -7.34 3.84 15.36
N SER A 271 -6.80 4.92 14.79
CA SER A 271 -7.56 5.87 13.98
C SER A 271 -6.66 6.65 13.03
N ILE A 272 -7.30 7.31 12.06
CA ILE A 272 -6.69 8.18 11.05
C ILE A 272 -7.63 9.35 10.75
N ASP A 273 -7.08 10.46 10.27
CA ASP A 273 -7.81 11.63 9.80
C ASP A 273 -8.27 11.41 8.36
N ILE A 274 -9.45 10.80 8.24
CA ILE A 274 -10.06 10.46 6.95
C ILE A 274 -10.28 11.71 6.09
N ARG A 275 -10.66 12.84 6.69
CA ARG A 275 -10.95 14.05 5.92
C ARG A 275 -9.69 14.68 5.36
N TYR A 276 -8.60 14.72 6.12
CA TYR A 276 -7.31 15.14 5.58
C TYR A 276 -6.95 14.35 4.31
N ILE A 277 -7.04 13.02 4.37
CA ILE A 277 -6.66 12.13 3.27
C ILE A 277 -7.49 12.40 2.02
N LEU A 278 -8.81 12.36 2.17
CA LEU A 278 -9.74 12.54 1.06
C LEU A 278 -9.63 13.95 0.46
N GLU A 279 -9.62 15.00 1.29
CA GLU A 279 -9.51 16.38 0.82
C GLU A 279 -8.19 16.64 0.10
N ASP A 280 -7.09 16.11 0.61
CA ASP A 280 -5.77 16.23 -0.04
C ASP A 280 -5.75 15.51 -1.39
N PHE A 281 -6.31 14.30 -1.48
CA PHE A 281 -6.44 13.58 -2.74
C PHE A 281 -7.28 14.36 -3.77
N TYR A 282 -8.49 14.79 -3.40
CA TYR A 282 -9.38 15.53 -4.31
C TYR A 282 -8.76 16.84 -4.77
N ALA A 283 -8.11 17.57 -3.86
CA ALA A 283 -7.45 18.82 -4.20
C ALA A 283 -6.30 18.58 -5.18
N LYS A 284 -5.49 17.54 -4.98
CA LYS A 284 -4.38 17.16 -5.87
C LYS A 284 -4.89 16.72 -7.24
N LEU A 285 -5.93 15.88 -7.29
CA LEU A 285 -6.54 15.43 -8.55
C LEU A 285 -7.11 16.61 -9.35
N ALA A 286 -7.86 17.52 -8.70
CA ALA A 286 -8.38 18.71 -9.34
C ALA A 286 -7.29 19.70 -9.79
N ARG A 287 -6.16 19.76 -9.08
CA ARG A 287 -4.99 20.55 -9.52
C ARG A 287 -4.27 19.89 -10.69
N PHE A 288 -4.23 18.56 -10.74
CA PHE A 288 -3.62 17.80 -11.82
C PHE A 288 -4.39 17.99 -13.13
N ASP A 289 -5.72 17.87 -13.08
CA ASP A 289 -6.60 18.16 -14.20
C ASP A 289 -6.42 19.59 -14.76
N ARG A 290 -6.20 20.58 -13.87
CA ARG A 290 -5.87 21.97 -14.27
C ARG A 290 -4.43 22.19 -14.73
N GLY A 291 -3.56 21.18 -14.71
CA GLY A 291 -2.15 21.29 -15.07
C GLY A 291 -1.27 22.09 -14.10
N VAL A 292 -1.69 22.23 -12.83
CA VAL A 292 -0.98 23.02 -11.80
C VAL A 292 -0.54 22.19 -10.59
N GLN A 293 -0.66 20.87 -10.67
CA GLN A 293 -0.18 19.95 -9.64
C GLN A 293 1.26 19.54 -9.92
N GLU A 294 2.12 19.70 -8.92
CA GLU A 294 3.45 19.08 -8.95
C GLU A 294 3.31 17.58 -8.68
N LEU A 295 4.01 16.77 -9.46
CA LEU A 295 4.11 15.33 -9.26
C LEU A 295 5.12 15.01 -8.15
N ALA A 296 5.09 13.77 -7.68
CA ALA A 296 6.20 13.19 -6.93
C ALA A 296 7.49 13.22 -7.74
N ASN A 297 8.63 13.14 -7.05
CA ASN A 297 9.94 13.11 -7.68
C ASN A 297 10.28 11.65 -8.00
N PHE A 298 10.65 11.32 -9.22
CA PHE A 298 10.85 9.93 -9.67
C PHE A 298 12.32 9.49 -9.73
N GLY A 299 13.20 10.20 -9.02
CA GLY A 299 14.66 10.09 -9.16
C GLY A 299 15.23 11.16 -10.07
#